data_AF-A0A2E3DHZ3-F1
#
_entry.id   AF-A0A2E3DHZ3-F1
#
_cell.length_a   1.000
_cell.length_b   1.000
_cell.length_c   1.000
_cell.angle_alpha   90.00
_cell.angle_beta   90.00
_cell.angle_gamma   90.00
#
_symmetry.space_group_name_H-M   'P 1'
#
loop_
_entity.id
_entity.type
_entity.pdbx_description
1 polymer ?
#
loop_
_entity_poly.entity_id
_entity_poly.type
_entity_poly.pdbx_seq_one_letter_code
_entity_poly.pdbx_strand_id
1 'polypeptide(L)'
;MKQLSICLLLVTAVVHAIAVGNEKLKPQLELQEIQQLVGQWKGVGQLKRGSTQGGWIEESVWEWKFGKQSALVYKSPRGKFVKELKVSFENDMYIARGINAAGDKIELAGKCDDSGKLVLVNAENRMPSRISFRTVASGKRMVVSYERRISEALYTRLGEVGATRKGSMFGKGVQEVVCIVSGGKGTMPVTFDGKTYYVCCTGCRDYFNENAAEIVAEYASKKK
;
A
#
# COMPACT_ATOMS: atom_id res chain seq x y z
N MET A 1 34.31 -56.73 39.00
CA MET A 1 35.33 -56.46 37.95
C MET A 1 35.15 -57.52 36.87
N LYS A 2 34.79 -57.28 35.60
CA LYS A 2 34.37 -56.11 34.80
C LYS A 2 33.35 -56.67 33.77
N GLN A 3 32.06 -56.40 33.92
CA GLN A 3 31.18 -55.59 33.03
C GLN A 3 31.20 -56.00 31.54
N LEU A 4 30.15 -56.67 31.01
CA LEU A 4 28.93 -56.09 30.40
C LEU A 4 29.20 -54.91 29.45
N SER A 5 28.90 -55.07 28.14
CA SER A 5 27.86 -54.25 27.50
C SER A 5 27.64 -54.57 26.01
N ILE A 6 26.35 -54.78 25.73
CA ILE A 6 25.64 -54.72 24.45
C ILE A 6 25.78 -53.30 23.85
N CYS A 7 26.01 -53.19 22.54
CA CYS A 7 25.73 -52.01 21.73
C CYS A 7 25.48 -52.50 20.29
N LEU A 8 24.25 -52.76 19.88
CA LEU A 8 23.19 -51.82 19.46
C LEU A 8 23.52 -51.11 18.14
N LEU A 9 22.81 -51.55 17.09
CA LEU A 9 22.63 -50.90 15.79
C LEU A 9 22.24 -49.43 15.94
N LEU A 10 22.85 -48.53 15.17
CA LEU A 10 22.30 -47.21 14.88
C LEU A 10 22.36 -46.95 13.37
N VAL A 11 21.26 -47.31 12.72
CA VAL A 11 20.86 -46.79 11.41
C VAL A 11 20.60 -45.30 11.61
N THR A 12 21.50 -44.44 11.17
CA THR A 12 21.24 -43.00 11.08
C THR A 12 20.30 -42.74 9.92
N ALA A 13 19.00 -42.80 10.17
CA ALA A 13 17.99 -42.19 9.32
C ALA A 13 18.19 -40.67 9.36
N VAL A 14 18.73 -40.11 8.27
CA VAL A 14 18.78 -38.67 8.06
C VAL A 14 17.36 -38.20 7.81
N VAL A 15 16.69 -37.73 8.87
CA VAL A 15 15.44 -36.99 8.74
C VAL A 15 15.80 -35.62 8.17
N HIS A 16 15.72 -35.49 6.84
CA HIS A 16 15.58 -34.17 6.22
C HIS A 16 14.22 -33.62 6.62
N ALA A 17 14.20 -32.88 7.75
CA ALA A 17 13.14 -31.95 8.01
C ALA A 17 13.18 -30.89 6.91
N ILE A 18 12.35 -31.08 5.88
CA ILE A 18 12.01 -30.00 4.95
C ILE A 18 11.23 -28.99 5.79
N ALA A 19 11.94 -28.06 6.42
CA ALA A 19 11.35 -26.81 6.82
C ALA A 19 10.96 -26.09 5.53
N VAL A 20 9.77 -26.40 5.01
CA VAL A 20 9.04 -25.47 4.15
C VAL A 20 8.66 -24.32 5.07
N GLY A 21 9.64 -23.45 5.34
CA GLY A 21 9.40 -22.16 5.94
C GLY A 21 8.44 -21.46 5.01
N ASN A 22 7.23 -21.23 5.51
CA ASN A 22 6.29 -20.31 4.91
C ASN A 22 7.03 -18.95 4.88
N GLU A 23 7.66 -18.62 3.74
CA GLU A 23 8.34 -17.35 3.53
C GLU A 23 7.28 -16.26 3.70
N LYS A 24 7.33 -15.68 4.90
CA LYS A 24 6.34 -14.75 5.42
C LYS A 24 6.13 -13.63 4.42
N LEU A 25 4.91 -13.51 3.90
CA LEU A 25 4.48 -12.34 3.13
C LEU A 25 4.26 -11.15 4.09
N LYS A 26 5.34 -10.69 4.72
CA LYS A 26 5.33 -9.39 5.39
C LYS A 26 5.14 -8.31 4.32
N PRO A 27 4.48 -7.18 4.66
CA PRO A 27 4.53 -6.00 3.82
C PRO A 27 6.00 -5.67 3.56
N GLN A 28 6.41 -5.73 2.29
CA GLN A 28 7.76 -5.37 1.88
C GLN A 28 8.09 -4.00 2.48
N LEU A 29 9.18 -3.90 3.24
CA LEU A 29 9.48 -2.75 4.12
C LEU A 29 9.40 -1.43 3.34
N GLU A 30 9.78 -1.45 2.08
CA GLU A 30 9.83 -0.32 1.17
C GLU A 30 8.42 0.13 0.75
N LEU A 31 7.45 -0.79 0.63
CA LEU A 31 6.04 -0.43 0.44
C LEU A 31 5.42 0.14 1.72
N GLN A 32 6.03 -0.07 2.90
CA GLN A 32 5.54 0.52 4.15
C GLN A 32 5.75 2.04 4.19
N GLU A 33 6.73 2.59 3.46
CA GLU A 33 6.94 4.04 3.38
C GLU A 33 5.75 4.77 2.76
N ILE A 34 5.07 4.12 1.81
CA ILE A 34 3.88 4.65 1.14
C ILE A 34 2.57 4.10 1.71
N GLN A 35 2.60 3.37 2.83
CA GLN A 35 1.41 2.81 3.46
C GLN A 35 0.37 3.87 3.85
N GLN A 36 0.83 5.10 4.10
CA GLN A 36 -0.04 6.23 4.42
C GLN A 36 -1.04 6.54 3.29
N LEU A 37 -0.80 6.09 2.06
CA LEU A 37 -1.74 6.20 0.95
C LEU A 37 -2.94 5.26 1.11
N VAL A 38 -2.78 4.12 1.77
CA VAL A 38 -3.81 3.07 1.94
C VAL A 38 -5.06 3.62 2.59
N GLY A 39 -6.22 3.34 2.00
CA GLY A 39 -7.52 3.79 2.47
C GLY A 39 -8.40 4.32 1.34
N GLN A 40 -9.61 4.74 1.70
CA GLN A 40 -10.58 5.31 0.78
C GLN A 40 -10.52 6.84 0.81
N TRP A 41 -10.63 7.45 -0.36
CA TRP A 41 -10.44 8.87 -0.58
C TRP A 41 -11.59 9.43 -1.41
N LYS A 42 -12.05 10.63 -1.04
CA LYS A 42 -13.02 11.41 -1.82
C LYS A 42 -12.49 12.82 -1.98
N GLY A 43 -12.37 13.27 -3.21
CA GLY A 43 -11.74 14.54 -3.53
C GLY A 43 -12.37 15.29 -4.69
N VAL A 44 -11.88 16.51 -4.85
CA VAL A 44 -12.19 17.38 -5.98
C VAL A 44 -10.92 17.59 -6.78
N GLY A 45 -11.01 17.33 -8.07
CA GLY A 45 -9.99 17.62 -9.06
C GLY A 45 -10.17 19.00 -9.66
N GLN A 46 -9.06 19.68 -9.91
CA GLN A 46 -9.00 20.98 -10.57
C GLN A 46 -7.96 20.95 -11.69
N LEU A 47 -8.30 21.48 -12.86
CA LEU A 47 -7.33 21.67 -13.96
C LEU A 47 -6.38 22.84 -13.66
N LYS A 48 -6.94 23.92 -13.10
CA LYS A 48 -6.21 25.10 -12.62
C LYS A 48 -6.45 25.26 -11.13
N ARG A 49 -5.36 25.35 -10.35
CA ARG A 49 -5.43 25.52 -8.88
C ARG A 49 -6.29 26.74 -8.54
N GLY A 50 -7.23 26.56 -7.61
CA GLY A 50 -8.10 27.64 -7.15
C GLY A 50 -9.23 28.00 -8.13
N SER A 51 -9.40 27.24 -9.22
CA SER A 51 -10.52 27.39 -10.14
C SER A 51 -11.41 26.14 -10.10
N THR A 52 -12.72 26.35 -10.12
CA THR A 52 -13.73 25.28 -10.26
C THR A 52 -14.02 24.93 -11.72
N GLN A 53 -13.54 25.74 -12.67
CA GLN A 53 -13.77 25.53 -14.09
C GLN A 53 -13.11 24.22 -14.56
N GLY A 54 -13.91 23.33 -15.15
CA GLY A 54 -13.46 22.00 -15.59
C GLY A 54 -13.09 21.05 -14.43
N GLY A 55 -13.48 21.40 -13.20
CA GLY A 55 -13.31 20.56 -12.02
C GLY A 55 -14.13 19.27 -12.08
N TRP A 56 -13.70 18.27 -11.33
CA TRP A 56 -14.38 16.96 -11.27
C TRP A 56 -14.35 16.40 -9.84
N ILE A 57 -15.19 15.41 -9.58
CA ILE A 57 -15.14 14.64 -8.33
C ILE A 57 -14.40 13.34 -8.60
N GLU A 58 -13.46 13.01 -7.73
CA GLU A 58 -12.69 11.77 -7.79
C GLU A 58 -12.89 10.99 -6.49
N GLU A 59 -13.35 9.74 -6.62
CA GLU A 59 -13.29 8.76 -5.54
C GLU A 59 -12.22 7.74 -5.89
N SER A 60 -11.40 7.41 -4.90
CA SER A 60 -10.32 6.46 -5.09
C SER A 60 -10.04 5.64 -3.84
N VAL A 61 -9.38 4.51 -4.03
CA VAL A 61 -8.97 3.61 -2.96
C VAL A 61 -7.53 3.15 -3.22
N TRP A 62 -6.77 3.06 -2.14
CA TRP A 62 -5.49 2.36 -2.10
C TRP A 62 -5.64 1.15 -1.20
N GLU A 63 -5.24 -0.02 -1.69
CA GLU A 63 -5.38 -1.28 -0.95
C GLU A 63 -4.11 -2.12 -1.06
N TRP A 64 -3.80 -2.87 0.00
CA TRP A 64 -2.80 -3.91 -0.08
C TRP A 64 -3.29 -5.07 -0.95
N LYS A 65 -2.39 -5.56 -1.81
CA LYS A 65 -2.54 -6.83 -2.51
C LYS A 65 -1.39 -7.74 -2.09
N PHE A 66 -1.68 -8.68 -1.21
CA PHE A 66 -0.74 -9.71 -0.78
C PHE A 66 -0.74 -10.88 -1.77
N GLY A 67 0.42 -11.48 -1.99
CA GLY A 67 0.68 -12.57 -2.94
C GLY A 67 2.19 -12.80 -2.99
N LYS A 68 2.72 -13.58 -3.96
CA LYS A 68 4.17 -13.86 -4.07
C LYS A 68 5.06 -12.61 -3.94
N GLN A 69 4.61 -11.50 -4.51
CA GLN A 69 5.14 -10.18 -4.26
C GLN A 69 3.99 -9.28 -3.80
N SER A 70 4.15 -8.66 -2.62
CA SER A 70 3.21 -7.68 -2.12
C SER A 70 3.19 -6.44 -3.00
N ALA A 71 2.02 -5.81 -3.14
CA ALA A 71 1.85 -4.58 -3.91
C ALA A 71 0.79 -3.68 -3.27
N LEU A 72 0.82 -2.39 -3.62
CA LEU A 72 -0.28 -1.46 -3.36
C LEU A 72 -1.06 -1.20 -4.64
N VAL A 73 -2.38 -1.31 -4.58
CA VAL A 73 -3.26 -1.09 -5.73
C VAL A 73 -4.06 0.18 -5.50
N TYR A 74 -3.84 1.17 -6.37
CA TYR A 74 -4.66 2.36 -6.51
C TYR A 74 -5.78 2.10 -7.51
N LYS A 75 -7.02 2.44 -7.16
CA LYS A 75 -8.15 2.43 -8.09
C LYS A 75 -8.91 3.74 -8.00
N SER A 76 -9.16 4.35 -9.15
CA SER A 76 -10.09 5.46 -9.34
C SER A 76 -10.93 5.22 -10.60
N PRO A 77 -12.07 4.51 -10.49
CA PRO A 77 -12.85 4.09 -11.66
C PRO A 77 -13.30 5.24 -12.57
N ARG A 78 -13.51 6.43 -11.99
CA ARG A 78 -13.87 7.67 -12.69
C ARG A 78 -12.72 8.68 -12.74
N GLY A 79 -11.49 8.22 -12.52
CA GLY A 79 -10.31 9.06 -12.50
C GLY A 79 -10.09 9.74 -13.85
N LYS A 80 -9.79 11.04 -13.83
CA LYS A 80 -9.69 11.85 -15.05
C LYS A 80 -8.42 11.54 -15.86
N PHE A 81 -7.36 11.10 -15.20
CA PHE A 81 -6.06 10.83 -15.83
C PHE A 81 -5.62 9.38 -15.70
N VAL A 82 -5.94 8.73 -14.58
CA VAL A 82 -5.55 7.35 -14.30
C VAL A 82 -6.69 6.60 -13.62
N LYS A 83 -6.94 5.37 -14.06
CA LYS A 83 -8.01 4.52 -13.52
C LYS A 83 -7.50 3.51 -12.51
N GLU A 84 -6.31 2.98 -12.73
CA GLU A 84 -5.73 1.96 -11.86
C GLU A 84 -4.20 2.02 -11.92
N LEU A 85 -3.53 1.79 -10.79
CA LEU A 85 -2.09 1.52 -10.71
C LEU A 85 -1.86 0.38 -9.72
N LYS A 86 -1.03 -0.59 -10.09
CA LYS A 86 -0.42 -1.55 -9.17
C LYS A 86 1.03 -1.14 -8.96
N VAL A 87 1.37 -0.81 -7.72
CA VAL A 87 2.70 -0.36 -7.29
C VAL A 87 3.42 -1.50 -6.58
N SER A 88 4.56 -1.89 -7.14
CA SER A 88 5.56 -2.79 -6.54
C SER A 88 6.84 -2.03 -6.25
N PHE A 89 7.75 -2.65 -5.49
CA PHE A 89 9.10 -2.15 -5.28
C PHE A 89 10.10 -3.11 -5.94
N GLU A 90 10.88 -2.59 -6.88
CA GLU A 90 11.84 -3.32 -7.73
C GLU A 90 13.07 -2.43 -7.97
N ASN A 91 14.29 -2.97 -7.82
CA ASN A 91 15.55 -2.27 -8.13
C ASN A 91 15.64 -0.86 -7.49
N ASP A 92 15.34 -0.76 -6.19
CA ASP A 92 15.34 0.51 -5.42
C ASP A 92 14.41 1.60 -5.94
N MET A 93 13.36 1.21 -6.69
CA MET A 93 12.35 2.11 -7.22
C MET A 93 10.94 1.54 -7.03
N TYR A 94 9.98 2.43 -6.90
CA TYR A 94 8.57 2.08 -7.05
C TYR A 94 8.24 1.97 -8.52
N ILE A 95 7.69 0.82 -8.92
CA ILE A 95 7.20 0.57 -10.27
C ILE A 95 5.69 0.50 -10.23
N ALA A 96 5.04 1.43 -10.92
CA ALA A 96 3.60 1.53 -11.02
C ALA A 96 3.14 1.12 -12.42
N ARG A 97 2.44 -0.01 -12.52
CA ARG A 97 1.87 -0.53 -13.76
C ARG A 97 0.36 -0.42 -13.73
N GLY A 98 -0.27 0.08 -14.78
CA GLY A 98 -1.71 0.33 -14.72
C GLY A 98 -2.32 0.81 -16.02
N ILE A 99 -3.46 1.48 -15.89
CA ILE A 99 -4.30 1.92 -17.02
C ILE A 99 -4.64 3.40 -16.85
N ASN A 100 -4.35 4.21 -17.88
CA ASN A 100 -4.72 5.63 -17.90
C ASN A 100 -6.22 5.82 -18.21
N ALA A 101 -6.69 7.06 -18.19
CA ALA A 101 -8.10 7.35 -18.49
C ALA A 101 -8.52 6.98 -19.93
N ALA A 102 -7.58 7.02 -20.89
CA ALA A 102 -7.80 6.65 -22.29
C ALA A 102 -7.86 5.12 -22.51
N GLY A 103 -7.49 4.32 -21.51
CA GLY A 103 -7.45 2.85 -21.62
C GLY A 103 -6.08 2.30 -21.99
N ASP A 104 -5.07 3.16 -22.14
CA ASP A 104 -3.71 2.72 -22.43
C ASP A 104 -3.06 2.12 -21.20
N LYS A 105 -2.29 1.07 -21.41
CA LYS A 105 -1.33 0.58 -20.42
C LYS A 105 -0.25 1.63 -20.21
N ILE A 106 0.09 1.87 -18.95
CA ILE A 106 1.17 2.78 -18.55
C ILE A 106 2.06 2.07 -17.52
N GLU A 107 3.35 2.36 -17.60
CA GLU A 107 4.34 2.00 -16.60
C GLU A 107 5.06 3.28 -16.17
N LEU A 108 5.16 3.48 -14.86
CA LEU A 108 5.86 4.62 -14.28
C LEU A 108 6.84 4.12 -13.24
N ALA A 109 8.02 4.73 -13.18
CA ALA A 109 9.05 4.42 -12.20
C ALA A 109 9.33 5.66 -11.34
N GLY A 110 9.70 5.46 -10.08
CA GLY A 110 9.81 6.58 -9.16
C GLY A 110 10.35 6.28 -7.78
N LYS A 111 10.43 7.32 -6.96
CA LYS A 111 10.89 7.31 -5.57
C LYS A 111 10.03 8.23 -4.72
N CYS A 112 10.12 8.07 -3.40
CA CYS A 112 9.73 9.11 -2.47
C CYS A 112 10.79 10.22 -2.47
N ASP A 113 10.36 11.47 -2.42
CA ASP A 113 11.27 12.57 -2.07
C ASP A 113 11.41 12.73 -0.54
N ASP A 114 12.27 13.66 -0.11
CA ASP A 114 12.53 13.93 1.32
C ASP A 114 11.28 14.33 2.12
N SER A 115 10.19 14.73 1.44
CA SER A 115 8.90 15.05 2.08
C SER A 115 7.95 13.87 2.17
N GLY A 116 8.37 12.68 1.75
CA GLY A 116 7.54 11.48 1.65
C GLY A 116 6.51 11.55 0.51
N LYS A 117 6.70 12.44 -0.47
CA LYS A 117 5.88 12.50 -1.68
C LYS A 117 6.39 11.44 -2.66
N LEU A 118 5.55 10.46 -2.97
CA LEU A 118 5.83 9.48 -4.02
C LEU A 118 5.72 10.18 -5.38
N VAL A 119 6.80 10.18 -6.16
CA VAL A 119 6.86 10.76 -7.51
C VAL A 119 7.14 9.66 -8.52
N LEU A 120 6.20 9.42 -9.43
CA LEU A 120 6.25 8.40 -10.47
C LEU A 120 6.31 9.06 -11.85
N VAL A 121 7.28 8.68 -12.66
CA VAL A 121 7.54 9.27 -13.98
C VAL A 121 7.35 8.22 -15.07
N ASN A 122 6.63 8.61 -16.11
CA ASN A 122 6.51 7.81 -17.32
C ASN A 122 7.77 8.00 -18.17
N ALA A 123 8.48 6.92 -18.45
CA ALA A 123 9.63 6.96 -19.36
C ALA A 123 9.17 7.13 -20.81
N GLU A 124 8.03 6.55 -21.16
CA GLU A 124 7.41 6.67 -22.47
C GLU A 124 6.67 8.01 -22.61
N ASN A 125 6.42 8.44 -23.84
CA ASN A 125 5.61 9.62 -24.14
C ASN A 125 4.10 9.35 -24.00
N ARG A 126 3.70 8.71 -22.89
CA ARG A 126 2.30 8.45 -22.55
C ARG A 126 1.83 9.41 -21.45
N MET A 127 0.54 9.71 -21.48
CA MET A 127 -0.08 10.59 -20.48
C MET A 127 -0.67 9.78 -19.31
N PRO A 128 -0.57 10.29 -18.06
CA PRO A 128 0.24 11.45 -17.66
C PRO A 128 1.74 11.14 -17.67
N SER A 129 2.57 12.16 -17.93
CA SER A 129 4.04 12.00 -17.93
C SER A 129 4.62 11.87 -16.52
N ARG A 130 3.95 12.45 -15.52
CA ARG A 130 4.32 12.33 -14.10
C ARG A 130 3.08 12.36 -13.22
N ILE A 131 3.10 11.52 -12.18
CA ILE A 131 2.09 11.46 -11.14
C ILE A 131 2.81 11.60 -9.81
N SER A 132 2.27 12.41 -8.90
CA SER A 132 2.77 12.43 -7.53
C SER A 132 1.65 12.28 -6.52
N PHE A 133 1.91 11.49 -5.47
CA PHE A 133 1.02 11.29 -4.34
C PHE A 133 1.69 11.80 -3.08
N ARG A 134 0.97 12.60 -2.29
CA ARG A 134 1.40 12.95 -0.93
C ARG A 134 0.22 13.05 0.00
N THR A 135 0.44 12.69 1.25
CA THR A 135 -0.52 13.00 2.31
C THR A 135 -0.15 14.31 2.99
N VAL A 136 -1.17 15.04 3.45
CA VAL A 136 -1.04 16.25 4.26
C VAL A 136 -2.05 16.19 5.40
N ALA A 137 -1.96 17.14 6.34
CA ALA A 137 -2.80 17.19 7.55
C ALA A 137 -2.79 15.85 8.31
N SER A 138 -1.58 15.35 8.61
CA SER A 138 -1.35 14.08 9.32
C SER A 138 -2.10 12.90 8.70
N GLY A 139 -1.97 12.70 7.39
CA GLY A 139 -2.61 11.58 6.69
C GLY A 139 -4.11 11.73 6.41
N LYS A 140 -4.76 12.82 6.85
CA LYS A 140 -6.21 13.04 6.68
C LYS A 140 -6.58 13.53 5.29
N ARG A 141 -5.64 14.15 4.57
CA ARG A 141 -5.80 14.59 3.19
C ARG A 141 -4.73 14.01 2.29
N MET A 142 -5.06 13.78 1.03
CA MET A 142 -4.14 13.38 -0.02
C MET A 142 -4.21 14.41 -1.15
N VAL A 143 -3.05 14.75 -1.70
CA VAL A 143 -2.93 15.54 -2.92
C VAL A 143 -2.33 14.65 -3.99
N VAL A 144 -3.04 14.51 -5.10
CA VAL A 144 -2.56 13.82 -6.30
C VAL A 144 -2.34 14.86 -7.39
N SER A 145 -1.13 14.94 -7.92
CA SER A 145 -0.81 15.85 -9.03
C SER A 145 -0.53 15.04 -10.29
N TYR A 146 -1.10 15.51 -11.41
CA TYR A 146 -0.90 14.95 -12.74
C TYR A 146 -0.24 16.01 -13.62
N GLU A 147 0.83 15.63 -14.31
CA GLU A 147 1.64 16.56 -15.09
C GLU A 147 2.01 15.97 -16.45
N ARG A 148 2.22 16.86 -17.41
CA ARG A 148 2.81 16.54 -18.72
C ARG A 148 4.23 17.08 -18.79
N ARG A 149 5.09 16.35 -19.47
CA ARG A 149 6.44 16.80 -19.81
C ARG A 149 6.36 17.84 -20.95
N ILE A 150 7.10 18.94 -20.82
CA ILE A 150 7.30 19.95 -21.88
C ILE A 150 8.72 19.83 -22.45
N SER A 151 9.70 19.60 -21.58
CA SER A 151 11.09 19.31 -21.93
C SER A 151 11.64 18.27 -20.94
N GLU A 152 12.88 17.84 -21.11
CA GLU A 152 13.52 16.83 -20.25
C GLU A 152 13.34 17.12 -18.74
N ALA A 153 13.54 18.38 -18.34
CA ALA A 153 13.42 18.81 -16.94
C ALA A 153 12.08 19.50 -16.60
N LEU A 154 11.34 20.00 -17.61
CA LEU A 154 10.17 20.84 -17.37
C LEU A 154 8.86 20.06 -17.46
N TYR A 155 8.03 20.22 -16.44
CA TYR A 155 6.69 19.68 -16.38
C TYR A 155 5.67 20.80 -16.20
N THR A 156 4.49 20.64 -16.78
CA THR A 156 3.34 21.50 -16.48
C THR A 156 2.16 20.68 -15.98
N ARG A 157 1.35 21.31 -15.14
CA ARG A 157 0.21 20.66 -14.49
C ARG A 157 -0.90 20.40 -15.52
N LEU A 158 -1.37 19.15 -15.55
CA LEU A 158 -2.62 18.75 -16.22
C LEU A 158 -3.81 18.90 -15.27
N GLY A 159 -3.61 18.57 -14.00
CA GLY A 159 -4.60 18.76 -12.96
C GLY A 159 -4.11 18.28 -11.60
N GLU A 160 -4.89 18.57 -10.56
CA GLU A 160 -4.61 18.16 -9.19
C GLU A 160 -5.90 17.76 -8.49
N VAL A 161 -5.85 16.67 -7.73
CA VAL A 161 -6.95 16.20 -6.88
C VAL A 161 -6.58 16.42 -5.43
N GLY A 162 -7.39 17.23 -4.74
CA GLY A 162 -7.35 17.34 -3.28
C GLY A 162 -8.42 16.43 -2.67
N ALA A 163 -8.00 15.34 -2.04
CA ALA A 163 -8.89 14.34 -1.45
C ALA A 163 -8.83 14.32 0.07
N THR A 164 -9.98 14.02 0.68
CA THR A 164 -10.12 13.74 2.12
C THR A 164 -10.31 12.25 2.31
N ARG A 165 -9.66 11.69 3.33
CA ARG A 165 -9.80 10.27 3.66
C ARG A 165 -11.22 10.02 4.21
N LYS A 166 -11.93 9.04 3.67
CA LYS A 166 -13.23 8.61 4.24
C LYS A 166 -12.99 8.09 5.66
N GLY A 167 -13.86 8.48 6.59
CA GLY A 167 -13.69 8.17 8.01
C GLY A 167 -12.62 8.99 8.73
N SER A 168 -11.94 9.93 8.07
CA SER A 168 -11.16 10.93 8.81
C SER A 168 -12.13 11.89 9.49
N MET A 169 -12.14 11.88 10.83
CA MET A 169 -12.84 12.88 11.64
C MET A 169 -12.05 14.19 11.59
N PHE A 170 -11.90 14.76 10.39
CA PHE A 170 -11.14 15.99 10.14
C PHE A 170 -11.68 17.10 11.08
N GLY A 171 -10.80 17.62 11.95
CA GLY A 171 -11.15 18.62 12.97
C GLY A 171 -11.59 18.08 14.34
N LYS A 172 -11.68 16.76 14.55
CA LYS A 172 -11.98 16.16 15.87
C LYS A 172 -10.80 15.28 16.33
N GLY A 173 -10.21 15.62 17.48
CA GLY A 173 -9.04 14.95 18.05
C GLY A 173 -9.36 13.59 18.68
N VAL A 174 -9.68 12.60 17.85
CA VAL A 174 -9.95 11.22 18.32
C VAL A 174 -8.70 10.35 18.12
N GLN A 175 -8.44 9.50 19.11
CA GLN A 175 -7.33 8.54 19.13
C GLN A 175 -7.36 7.63 17.90
N GLU A 176 -6.23 7.52 17.20
CA GLU A 176 -6.15 6.72 15.98
C GLU A 176 -6.06 5.23 16.29
N VAL A 177 -7.03 4.48 15.78
CA VAL A 177 -7.02 3.02 15.83
C VAL A 177 -6.04 2.51 14.76
N VAL A 178 -5.20 1.53 15.13
CA VAL A 178 -4.15 0.98 14.26
C VAL A 178 -4.61 -0.31 13.60
N CYS A 179 -4.24 -0.51 12.34
CA CYS A 179 -4.43 -1.74 11.60
C CYS A 179 -3.51 -2.83 12.14
N ILE A 180 -4.09 -3.93 12.59
CA ILE A 180 -3.33 -5.05 13.17
C ILE A 180 -2.37 -5.72 12.18
N VAL A 181 -2.68 -5.67 10.88
CA VAL A 181 -1.89 -6.31 9.82
C VAL A 181 -0.72 -5.45 9.36
N SER A 182 -1.01 -4.21 8.96
CA SER A 182 -0.03 -3.34 8.30
C SER A 182 0.58 -2.28 9.21
N GLY A 183 -0.02 -2.00 10.37
CA GLY A 183 0.33 -0.85 11.20
C GLY A 183 -0.25 0.48 10.71
N GLY A 184 -0.95 0.50 9.56
CA GLY A 184 -1.63 1.69 9.04
C GLY A 184 -2.85 2.10 9.85
N LYS A 185 -3.65 3.05 9.34
CA LYS A 185 -4.87 3.51 10.03
C LYS A 185 -5.99 2.47 9.94
N GLY A 186 -6.40 1.92 11.08
CA GLY A 186 -7.54 1.00 11.20
C GLY A 186 -8.87 1.72 10.99
N THR A 187 -9.71 1.18 10.11
CA THR A 187 -11.02 1.77 9.75
C THR A 187 -12.15 0.75 9.73
N MET A 188 -11.83 -0.55 9.67
CA MET A 188 -12.79 -1.64 9.57
C MET A 188 -12.57 -2.62 10.72
N PRO A 189 -13.60 -3.00 11.50
CA PRO A 189 -13.47 -4.00 12.54
C PRO A 189 -13.33 -5.42 11.96
N VAL A 190 -12.55 -6.26 12.62
CA VAL A 190 -12.45 -7.71 12.42
C VAL A 190 -12.46 -8.41 13.77
N THR A 191 -12.93 -9.64 13.86
CA THR A 191 -13.06 -10.36 15.13
C THR A 191 -12.26 -11.65 15.09
N PHE A 192 -11.52 -11.92 16.17
CA PHE A 192 -10.88 -13.21 16.39
C PHE A 192 -10.92 -13.55 17.88
N ASP A 193 -11.35 -14.78 18.21
CA ASP A 193 -11.44 -15.25 19.60
C ASP A 193 -12.23 -14.31 20.52
N GLY A 194 -13.40 -13.86 20.04
CA GLY A 194 -14.29 -12.94 20.79
C GLY A 194 -13.75 -11.50 20.97
N LYS A 195 -12.54 -11.18 20.47
CA LYS A 195 -11.92 -9.85 20.55
C LYS A 195 -12.01 -9.12 19.22
N THR A 196 -12.32 -7.83 19.29
CA THR A 196 -12.37 -6.93 18.11
C THR A 196 -11.01 -6.29 17.86
N TYR A 197 -10.51 -6.44 16.64
CA TYR A 197 -9.34 -5.77 16.09
C TYR A 197 -9.77 -4.90 14.90
N TYR A 198 -8.82 -4.16 14.32
CA TYR A 198 -9.12 -3.27 13.19
C TYR A 198 -8.12 -3.46 12.06
N VAL A 199 -8.59 -3.26 10.83
CA VAL A 199 -7.80 -3.31 9.59
C VAL A 199 -8.04 -2.07 8.74
N CYS A 200 -7.09 -1.74 7.86
CA CYS A 200 -7.12 -0.49 7.07
C CYS A 200 -7.84 -0.61 5.71
N CYS A 201 -7.93 -1.81 5.15
CA CYS A 201 -8.52 -2.07 3.85
C CYS A 201 -8.99 -3.53 3.72
N THR A 202 -9.72 -3.82 2.64
CA THR A 202 -10.20 -5.16 2.31
C THR A 202 -9.06 -6.19 2.23
N GLY A 203 -7.95 -5.85 1.57
CA GLY A 203 -6.78 -6.74 1.50
C GLY A 203 -6.21 -7.15 2.87
N CYS A 204 -6.20 -6.24 3.86
CA CYS A 204 -5.79 -6.59 5.22
C CYS A 204 -6.85 -7.42 5.96
N ARG A 205 -8.15 -7.19 5.70
CA ARG A 205 -9.21 -8.04 6.25
C ARG A 205 -9.09 -9.46 5.74
N ASP A 206 -8.92 -9.62 4.44
CA ASP A 206 -8.89 -10.93 3.81
C ASP A 206 -7.63 -11.70 4.29
N TYR A 207 -6.47 -11.02 4.35
CA TYR A 207 -5.26 -11.58 4.95
C TYR A 207 -5.40 -11.93 6.44
N PHE A 208 -6.12 -11.09 7.20
CA PHE A 208 -6.42 -11.37 8.61
C PHE A 208 -7.27 -12.63 8.78
N ASN A 209 -8.32 -12.78 7.98
CA ASN A 209 -9.23 -13.93 8.07
C ASN A 209 -8.49 -15.25 7.81
N GLU A 210 -7.47 -15.24 6.96
CA GLU A 210 -6.66 -16.42 6.63
C GLU A 210 -5.57 -16.71 7.69
N ASN A 211 -5.07 -15.69 8.40
CA ASN A 211 -3.87 -15.79 9.26
C ASN A 211 -4.08 -15.22 10.68
N ALA A 212 -5.32 -15.22 11.18
CA ALA A 212 -5.72 -14.44 12.36
C ALA A 212 -4.90 -14.76 13.62
N ALA A 213 -4.66 -16.04 13.91
CA ALA A 213 -3.92 -16.46 15.10
C ALA A 213 -2.47 -15.92 15.12
N GLU A 214 -1.76 -16.01 14.00
CA GLU A 214 -0.38 -15.52 13.87
C GLU A 214 -0.32 -13.99 14.00
N ILE A 215 -1.20 -13.28 13.29
CA ILE A 215 -1.25 -11.81 13.30
C ILE A 215 -1.55 -11.28 14.71
N VAL A 216 -2.49 -11.91 15.43
CA VAL A 216 -2.82 -11.52 16.80
C VAL A 216 -1.64 -11.77 17.74
N ALA A 217 -0.93 -12.89 17.58
CA ALA A 217 0.27 -13.18 18.37
C ALA A 217 1.39 -12.15 18.12
N GLU A 218 1.67 -11.80 16.85
CA GLU A 218 2.66 -10.77 16.49
C GLU A 218 2.24 -9.38 17.01
N TYR A 219 0.95 -9.05 16.92
CA TYR A 219 0.46 -7.78 17.44
C TYR A 219 0.58 -7.69 18.97
N ALA A 220 0.31 -8.80 19.67
CA ALA A 220 0.46 -8.86 21.12
C ALA A 220 1.93 -8.73 21.56
N SER A 221 2.88 -9.27 20.80
CA SER A 221 4.31 -9.17 21.13
C SER A 221 4.86 -7.75 20.95
N LYS A 222 4.36 -6.97 19.99
CA LYS A 222 4.75 -5.56 19.76
C LYS A 222 4.18 -4.57 20.79
N LYS A 223 3.20 -4.99 21.59
CA LYS A 223 2.58 -4.17 22.66
C LYS A 223 3.23 -4.35 24.04
N LYS A 224 4.10 -5.34 24.19
CA LYS A 224 4.91 -5.54 25.40
C LYS A 224 6.18 -4.72 25.30
#